data_AF-A0AAW7PUB7-F1
#
_entry.id   AF-A0AAW7PUB7-F1
#
_cell.length_a   1.000
_cell.length_b   1.000
_cell.length_c   1.000
_cell.angle_alpha   90.00
_cell.angle_beta   90.00
_cell.angle_gamma   90.00
#
_symmetry.space_group_name_H-M   'P 1'
#
loop_
_entity.id
_entity.type
_entity.pdbx_description
1 polymer ?
#
loop_
_entity_poly.entity_id
_entity_poly.type
_entity_poly.pdbx_seq_one_letter_code
_entity_poly.pdbx_strand_id
1 'polypeptide(L)'
;MTQQLIEKFENDIKKRSRFFRFLLALDQLGNVLFWNGSQDETISSHIHRRIENGKATWFDKKLCCLLKKLEDNHCAKSIGE
;
A
#
# COMPACT_ATOMS: atom_id res chain seq x y z
N MET A 1 -9.49 18.59 6.19
CA MET A 1 -8.64 17.86 5.22
C MET A 1 -7.15 17.98 5.59
N THR A 2 -6.56 19.17 5.63
CA THR A 2 -5.12 19.34 5.98
C THR A 2 -4.74 18.82 7.37
N GLN A 3 -5.58 19.06 8.38
CA GLN A 3 -5.32 18.55 9.75
C GLN A 3 -5.30 17.00 9.82
N GLN A 4 -6.17 16.32 9.07
CA GLN A 4 -6.21 14.84 9.06
C GLN A 4 -4.95 14.24 8.41
N LEU A 5 -4.40 14.90 7.39
CA LEU A 5 -3.16 14.47 6.74
C LEU A 5 -1.96 14.64 7.67
N ILE A 6 -1.86 15.79 8.35
CA ILE A 6 -0.81 16.04 9.35
C ILE A 6 -0.91 15.00 10.47
N GLU A 7 -2.12 14.75 10.98
CA GLU A 7 -2.35 13.74 12.01
C GLU A 7 -1.96 12.33 11.57
N LYS A 8 -2.21 11.96 10.30
CA LYS A 8 -1.71 10.69 9.74
C LYS A 8 -0.18 10.63 9.83
N PHE A 9 0.53 11.64 9.32
CA PHE A 9 1.99 11.63 9.30
C PHE A 9 2.61 11.56 10.70
N GLU A 10 2.06 12.31 11.66
CA GLU A 10 2.50 12.26 13.06
C GLU A 10 2.25 10.87 13.67
N ASN A 11 1.09 10.26 13.37
CA ASN A 11 0.78 8.90 13.81
C ASN A 11 1.70 7.85 13.19
N ASP A 12 2.08 7.99 11.92
CA ASP A 12 3.01 7.08 11.26
C ASP A 12 4.39 7.11 11.93
N ILE A 13 4.87 8.29 12.31
CA ILE A 13 6.13 8.44 13.04
C ILE A 13 6.02 7.82 14.44
N LYS A 14 4.90 8.03 15.13
CA LYS A 14 4.67 7.57 16.51
C LYS A 14 4.46 6.05 16.61
N LYS A 15 3.74 5.45 15.66
CA LYS A 15 3.32 4.04 15.70
C LYS A 15 4.27 3.09 14.99
N ARG A 16 5.05 3.57 14.00
CA ARG A 16 5.88 2.71 13.14
C ARG A 16 7.37 2.96 13.37
N SER A 17 8.12 1.86 13.50
CA SER A 17 9.58 1.93 13.60
C SER A 17 10.20 2.52 12.32
N ARG A 18 11.43 3.05 12.42
CA ARG A 18 12.15 3.57 11.25
C ARG A 18 12.35 2.50 10.18
N PHE A 19 12.66 1.26 10.61
CA PHE A 19 12.82 0.13 9.70
C PHE A 19 11.53 -0.21 8.96
N PHE A 20 10.39 -0.21 9.65
CA PHE A 20 9.10 -0.47 9.00
C PHE A 20 8.74 0.63 7.99
N ARG A 21 8.98 1.92 8.34
CA ARG A 21 8.80 3.04 7.40
C ARG A 21 9.73 2.97 6.19
N PHE A 22 10.95 2.48 6.36
CA PHE A 22 11.85 2.22 5.25
C PHE A 22 11.31 1.13 4.31
N LEU A 23 10.78 0.02 4.86
CA LEU A 23 10.13 -1.02 4.05
C LEU A 23 8.91 -0.50 3.30
N LEU A 24 8.10 0.36 3.92
CA LEU A 24 6.97 1.02 3.25
C LEU A 24 7.43 1.92 2.09
N ALA A 25 8.50 2.69 2.27
CA ALA A 25 9.05 3.53 1.21
C ALA A 25 9.58 2.69 0.03
N LEU A 26 10.16 1.51 0.31
CA LEU A 26 10.55 0.55 -0.74
C LEU A 26 9.34 -0.04 -1.47
N ASP A 27 8.25 -0.30 -0.76
CA ASP A 27 7.01 -0.79 -1.37
C ASP A 27 6.40 0.27 -2.30
N GLN A 28 6.31 1.53 -1.84
CA GLN A 28 5.89 2.67 -2.66
C GLN A 28 6.80 2.90 -3.88
N LEU A 29 8.12 2.76 -3.71
CA LEU A 29 9.06 2.78 -4.84
C LEU A 29 8.73 1.70 -5.86
N GLY A 30 8.46 0.48 -5.41
CA GLY A 30 8.06 -0.61 -6.30
C GLY A 30 6.75 -0.31 -7.04
N ASN A 31 5.78 0.34 -6.40
CA ASN A 31 4.54 0.76 -7.06
C ASN A 31 4.81 1.74 -8.23
N VAL A 32 5.70 2.71 -8.02
CA VAL A 32 6.13 3.64 -9.08
C VAL A 32 6.82 2.89 -10.21
N LEU A 33 7.78 2.01 -9.89
CA LEU A 33 8.60 1.32 -10.89
C LEU A 33 7.82 0.30 -11.74
N PHE A 34 6.91 -0.46 -11.14
CA PHE A 34 6.26 -1.59 -11.81
C PHE A 34 4.83 -1.28 -12.30
N TRP A 35 4.11 -0.39 -11.61
CA TRP A 35 2.71 -0.06 -11.96
C TRP A 35 2.52 1.38 -12.44
N ASN A 36 3.57 2.21 -12.46
CA ASN A 36 3.45 3.65 -12.71
C ASN A 36 2.39 4.29 -11.78
N GLY A 37 2.33 3.81 -10.54
CA GLY A 37 1.42 4.26 -9.50
C GLY A 37 1.89 5.56 -8.83
N SER A 38 1.06 6.11 -7.94
CA SER A 38 1.45 7.28 -7.14
C SER A 38 2.57 6.92 -6.17
N GLN A 39 3.52 7.82 -5.95
CA GLN A 39 4.57 7.67 -4.93
C GLN A 39 4.02 7.60 -3.50
N ASP A 40 2.78 8.08 -3.29
CA ASP A 40 2.10 8.06 -1.99
C ASP A 40 1.20 6.81 -1.83
N GLU A 41 1.33 5.82 -2.71
CA GLU A 41 0.54 4.59 -2.72
C GLU A 41 1.47 3.36 -2.76
N THR A 42 1.22 2.42 -1.85
CA THR A 42 1.84 1.09 -1.80
C THR A 42 1.34 0.17 -2.91
N ILE A 43 2.11 -0.86 -3.27
CA ILE A 43 1.72 -1.87 -4.26
C ILE A 43 0.42 -2.55 -3.84
N SER A 44 0.29 -2.89 -2.57
CA SER A 44 -0.87 -3.61 -2.05
C SER A 44 -2.14 -2.75 -2.09
N SER A 45 -2.05 -1.47 -1.73
CA SER A 45 -3.10 -0.46 -1.88
C SER A 45 -3.51 -0.28 -3.34
N HIS A 46 -2.53 -0.12 -4.23
CA HIS A 46 -2.74 0.02 -5.67
C HIS A 46 -3.48 -1.17 -6.26
N ILE A 47 -3.03 -2.39 -5.94
CA ILE A 47 -3.66 -3.63 -6.39
C ILE A 47 -5.09 -3.74 -5.87
N HIS A 48 -5.32 -3.44 -4.59
CA HIS A 48 -6.67 -3.47 -4.03
C HIS A 48 -7.60 -2.52 -4.77
N ARG A 49 -7.18 -1.27 -4.98
CA ARG A 49 -7.93 -0.27 -5.74
C ARG A 49 -8.21 -0.73 -7.17
N ARG A 50 -7.26 -1.41 -7.83
CA ARG A 50 -7.49 -1.99 -9.17
C ARG A 50 -8.50 -3.13 -9.15
N ILE A 51 -8.51 -3.95 -8.10
CA ILE A 51 -9.49 -5.04 -7.93
C ILE A 51 -10.89 -4.44 -7.80
N GLU A 52 -11.08 -3.44 -6.93
CA GLU A 52 -12.37 -2.77 -6.74
C GLU A 52 -12.86 -2.08 -8.03
N ASN A 53 -11.94 -1.50 -8.80
CA ASN A 53 -12.27 -0.85 -10.07
C ASN A 53 -12.42 -1.82 -11.26
N GLY A 54 -12.33 -3.14 -11.04
CA GLY A 54 -12.44 -4.14 -12.11
C GLY A 54 -11.28 -4.14 -13.12
N LYS A 55 -10.16 -3.49 -12.80
CA LYS A 55 -8.96 -3.33 -13.66
C LYS A 55 -7.79 -4.23 -13.27
N ALA A 56 -7.98 -5.08 -12.25
CA ALA A 56 -6.96 -5.99 -11.78
C ALA A 56 -6.66 -7.10 -12.77
N THR A 57 -5.38 -7.25 -13.08
CA THR A 57 -4.84 -8.34 -13.89
C THR A 57 -4.84 -9.66 -13.10
N TRP A 58 -4.62 -10.78 -13.78
CA TRP A 58 -4.43 -12.07 -13.11
C TRP A 58 -3.22 -12.06 -12.17
N PHE A 59 -2.17 -11.30 -12.53
CA PHE A 59 -0.98 -11.12 -11.72
C PHE A 59 -1.28 -10.35 -10.44
N ASP A 60 -2.02 -9.23 -10.54
CA ASP A 60 -2.48 -8.44 -9.38
C ASP A 60 -3.24 -9.32 -8.37
N LYS A 61 -4.16 -10.16 -8.88
CA LYS A 61 -4.94 -11.10 -8.06
C LYS A 61 -4.06 -12.16 -7.41
N LYS A 62 -3.07 -12.70 -8.13
CA LYS A 62 -2.13 -13.70 -7.60
C LYS A 62 -1.23 -13.11 -6.53
N LEU A 63 -0.70 -11.91 -6.75
CA LEU A 63 0.12 -11.20 -5.77
C LEU A 63 -0.68 -10.85 -4.52
N CYS A 64 -1.91 -10.35 -4.67
CA CYS A 64 -2.75 -10.08 -3.49
C CYS A 64 -3.12 -11.37 -2.72
N CYS A 65 -3.31 -12.50 -3.41
CA CYS A 65 -3.51 -13.79 -2.75
C CYS A 65 -2.26 -14.27 -2.00
N LEU A 66 -1.06 -14.04 -2.55
CA LEU A 66 0.21 -14.33 -1.87
C LEU A 66 0.37 -13.47 -0.61
N LEU A 67 0.12 -12.16 -0.71
CA LEU A 67 0.19 -11.24 0.41
C LEU A 67 -0.84 -11.57 1.50
N LYS A 68 -2.05 -12.01 1.11
CA LYS A 68 -3.08 -12.47 2.05
C LYS A 68 -2.62 -13.66 2.91
N LYS A 69 -1.70 -14.51 2.41
CA LYS A 69 -1.14 -15.62 3.20
C LYS A 69 -0.13 -15.18 4.25
N LEU A 70 0.48 -14.01 4.08
CA LEU A 70 1.40 -13.43 5.06
C LEU A 70 0.64 -12.65 6.14
N GLU A 71 -0.40 -11.93 5.74
CA GLU A 71 -1.29 -11.24 6.65
C GLU A 71 -2.73 -11.26 6.11
N ASP A 72 -3.69 -11.71 6.93
CA ASP A 72 -5.08 -11.73 6.51
C ASP A 72 -5.58 -10.32 6.13
N ASN A 73 -6.16 -10.25 4.94
CA ASN A 73 -6.67 -9.02 4.32
C ASN A 73 -5.64 -7.90 4.14
N HIS A 74 -4.36 -8.24 4.00
CA HIS A 74 -3.26 -7.28 3.83
C HIS A 74 -3.57 -6.16 2.81
N CYS A 75 -3.97 -6.50 1.57
CA CYS A 75 -4.24 -5.50 0.53
C CYS A 75 -5.36 -4.52 0.88
N ALA A 76 -6.40 -4.97 1.61
CA ALA A 76 -7.51 -4.12 2.01
C ALA A 76 -7.14 -3.20 3.19
N LYS A 77 -6.28 -3.68 4.09
CA LYS A 77 -5.76 -2.89 5.21
C LYS A 77 -4.78 -1.80 4.75
N SER A 78 -4.10 -2.02 3.63
CA SER A 78 -3.16 -1.06 3.05
C SER A 78 -3.81 0.08 2.28
N ILE A 79 -5.15 0.13 2.13
CA ILE A 79 -5.81 1.23 1.41
C ILE A 79 -5.43 2.58 2.03
N GLY A 80 -4.88 3.47 1.21
CA GLY A 80 -4.45 4.81 1.64
C GLY A 80 -3.03 4.90 2.22
N GLU A 81 -2.27 3.79 2.17
CA GLU A 81 -0.81 3.72 2.32
C GLU A 81 -0.12 3.76 0.96
#